data_AF-D4K4R8-F1
#
_entry.id   AF-D4K4R8-F1
#
_cell.length_a   1.000
_cell.length_b   1.000
_cell.length_c   1.000
_cell.angle_alpha   90.00
_cell.angle_beta   90.00
_cell.angle_gamma   90.00
#
_symmetry.space_group_name_H-M   'P 1'
#
loop_
_entity.id
_entity.type
_entity.pdbx_description
1 polymer ?
#
loop_
_entity_poly.entity_id
_entity_poly.type
_entity_poly.pdbx_seq_one_letter_code
_entity_poly.pdbx_strand_id
1 'polypeptide(L)'
;MSKKATIIAVVNQKGGTGKTTTTENLGVGLALEGKKVLLVDTDPQASLTVSLGNPCPDDLSPTLSDLMGKIMMENPITPDEGILHHPEGVDLVPSNIELSGMEVALVNAMSRETILRQYLDTVKQNYDYILLDCMPSLGMLTVNALAAADNVLIPVQAAYLPAKGLEQLL
;
A
#
# COMPACT_ATOMS: atom_id res chain seq x y z
N MET A 1 16.58 20.80 4.95
CA MET A 1 16.47 19.56 4.17
C MET A 1 15.03 19.11 4.25
N SER A 2 14.32 19.00 3.12
CA SER A 2 12.92 18.53 3.13
C SER A 2 12.89 17.12 3.70
N LYS A 3 12.06 16.88 4.72
CA LYS A 3 11.95 15.58 5.39
C LYS A 3 11.25 14.63 4.42
N LYS A 4 11.97 13.64 3.89
CA LYS A 4 11.39 12.59 3.03
C LYS A 4 10.62 11.62 3.94
N ALA A 5 9.37 11.28 3.59
CA ALA A 5 8.64 10.21 4.26
C ALA A 5 9.46 8.92 4.27
N THR A 6 9.36 8.14 5.35
CA THR A 6 9.89 6.76 5.39
C THR A 6 8.81 5.82 4.88
N ILE A 7 9.07 5.13 3.76
CA ILE A 7 8.14 4.20 3.15
C ILE A 7 8.44 2.77 3.64
N ILE A 8 7.45 2.08 4.18
CA ILE A 8 7.58 0.73 4.73
C ILE A 8 6.59 -0.19 4.02
N ALA A 9 7.09 -1.22 3.34
CA ALA A 9 6.25 -2.29 2.79
C ALA A 9 6.03 -3.37 3.84
N VAL A 10 4.77 -3.68 4.16
CA VAL A 10 4.38 -4.76 5.06
C VAL A 10 4.04 -5.99 4.22
N VAL A 11 4.98 -6.93 4.12
CA VAL A 11 4.92 -8.03 3.15
C VAL A 11 5.11 -9.39 3.80
N ASN A 12 4.41 -10.39 3.28
CA ASN A 12 4.58 -11.80 3.59
C ASN A 12 3.82 -12.63 2.55
N GLN A 13 4.53 -13.54 1.88
CA GLN A 13 3.98 -14.48 0.90
C GLN A 13 2.82 -15.33 1.44
N LYS A 14 2.79 -15.59 2.75
CA LYS A 14 1.72 -16.35 3.37
C LYS A 14 0.55 -15.44 3.76
N GLY A 15 -0.66 -15.82 3.36
CA GLY A 15 -1.91 -15.24 3.87
C GLY A 15 -2.11 -15.47 5.37
N GLY A 16 -2.87 -14.59 6.03
CA GLY A 16 -3.22 -14.73 7.46
C GLY A 16 -2.04 -14.54 8.42
N THR A 17 -1.01 -13.81 8.02
CA THR A 17 0.20 -13.53 8.81
C THR A 17 0.13 -12.25 9.64
N GLY A 18 -1.00 -11.55 9.58
CA GLY A 18 -1.23 -10.30 10.30
C GLY A 18 -0.70 -9.05 9.58
N LYS A 19 -0.50 -9.08 8.25
CA LYS A 19 -0.07 -7.91 7.46
C LYS A 19 -0.98 -6.71 7.64
N THR A 20 -2.23 -6.81 7.19
CA THR A 20 -3.25 -5.77 7.31
C THR A 20 -3.40 -5.26 8.74
N THR A 21 -3.52 -6.17 9.71
CA THR A 21 -3.60 -5.82 11.13
C THR A 21 -2.37 -5.06 11.60
N THR A 22 -1.16 -5.47 11.18
CA THR A 22 0.08 -4.78 11.51
C THR A 22 0.13 -3.41 10.86
N THR A 23 -0.23 -3.30 9.57
CA THR A 23 -0.25 -2.05 8.82
C THR A 23 -1.18 -1.02 9.46
N GLU A 24 -2.41 -1.43 9.78
CA GLU A 24 -3.42 -0.59 10.44
C GLU A 24 -2.95 -0.12 11.83
N ASN A 25 -2.60 -1.06 12.72
CA ASN A 25 -2.27 -0.73 14.10
C ASN A 25 -0.95 0.04 14.22
N LEU A 26 0.05 -0.27 13.40
CA LEU A 26 1.29 0.51 13.33
C LEU A 26 1.00 1.92 12.82
N GLY A 27 0.15 2.05 11.80
CA GLY A 27 -0.25 3.32 11.24
C GLY A 27 -0.93 4.23 12.26
N VAL A 28 -1.98 3.71 12.89
CA VAL A 28 -2.73 4.43 13.94
C VAL A 28 -1.83 4.74 15.14
N GLY A 29 -0.99 3.80 15.57
CA GLY A 29 -0.02 4.05 16.64
C GLY A 29 0.94 5.20 16.34
N LEU A 30 1.49 5.27 15.13
CA LEU A 30 2.33 6.38 14.67
C LEU A 30 1.56 7.70 14.61
N ALA A 31 0.31 7.68 14.17
CA ALA A 31 -0.55 8.87 14.15
C ALA A 31 -0.83 9.40 15.58
N LEU A 32 -1.07 8.51 16.55
CA LEU A 32 -1.23 8.85 17.96
C LEU A 32 0.06 9.46 18.57
N GLU A 33 1.23 9.12 18.06
CA GLU A 33 2.50 9.79 18.39
C GLU A 33 2.73 11.12 17.65
N GLY A 34 1.71 11.61 16.95
CA GLY A 34 1.72 12.90 16.24
C GLY A 34 2.45 12.85 14.89
N LYS A 35 2.66 11.67 14.30
CA LYS A 35 3.20 11.54 12.93
C LYS A 35 2.10 11.70 11.90
N LYS A 36 2.44 12.27 10.74
CA LYS A 36 1.57 12.22 9.56
C LYS A 36 1.77 10.89 8.85
N VAL A 37 0.71 10.08 8.73
CA VAL A 37 0.80 8.71 8.21
C VAL A 37 -0.16 8.51 7.05
N LEU A 38 0.36 7.97 5.95
CA LEU A 38 -0.44 7.47 4.83
C LEU A 38 -0.41 5.95 4.82
N LEU A 39 -1.57 5.33 4.78
CA LEU A 39 -1.74 3.90 4.56
C LEU A 39 -2.15 3.68 3.11
N VAL A 40 -1.54 2.71 2.45
CA VAL A 40 -1.85 2.39 1.05
C VAL A 40 -2.22 0.92 0.98
N ASP A 41 -3.46 0.65 0.62
CA ASP A 41 -3.94 -0.71 0.39
C ASP A 41 -3.48 -1.15 -1.01
N THR A 42 -2.62 -2.16 -1.07
CA THR A 42 -2.14 -2.72 -2.35
C THR A 42 -2.68 -4.13 -2.60
N ASP A 43 -3.70 -4.56 -1.83
CA ASP A 43 -4.38 -5.83 -2.01
C ASP A 43 -5.73 -5.61 -2.71
N PRO A 44 -6.02 -6.27 -3.86
CA PRO A 44 -7.33 -6.20 -4.50
C PRO A 44 -8.49 -6.69 -3.62
N GLN A 45 -8.21 -7.44 -2.54
CA GLN A 45 -9.21 -7.82 -1.54
C GLN A 45 -9.59 -6.69 -0.57
N ALA A 46 -8.91 -5.55 -0.65
CA ALA A 46 -9.25 -4.31 0.06
C ALA A 46 -9.39 -4.49 1.59
N SER A 47 -8.62 -5.42 2.18
CA SER A 47 -8.79 -5.78 3.59
C SER A 47 -8.45 -4.63 4.53
N LEU A 48 -7.45 -3.81 4.19
CA LEU A 48 -7.10 -2.61 4.95
C LEU A 48 -8.15 -1.53 4.77
N THR A 49 -8.62 -1.35 3.54
CA THR A 49 -9.66 -0.38 3.20
C THR A 49 -10.95 -0.64 4.00
N VAL A 50 -11.36 -1.90 4.06
CA VAL A 50 -12.53 -2.35 4.83
C VAL A 50 -12.29 -2.21 6.33
N SER A 51 -11.10 -2.55 6.85
CA SER A 51 -10.82 -2.45 8.28
C SER A 51 -10.85 -1.00 8.79
N LEU A 52 -10.48 -0.04 7.95
CA LEU A 52 -10.55 1.40 8.20
C LEU A 52 -11.95 2.01 7.97
N GLY A 53 -13.01 1.20 8.02
CA GLY A 53 -14.39 1.69 8.05
C GLY A 53 -15.02 1.95 6.69
N ASN A 54 -14.47 1.43 5.59
CA ASN A 54 -15.06 1.53 4.25
C ASN A 54 -15.56 0.16 3.77
N PRO A 55 -16.79 -0.27 4.16
CA PRO A 55 -17.27 -1.64 3.92
C PRO A 55 -17.61 -1.96 2.46
N CYS A 56 -17.75 -0.94 1.61
CA CYS A 56 -18.08 -1.07 0.19
C CYS A 56 -16.94 -0.46 -0.66
N PRO A 57 -15.76 -1.12 -0.74
CA PRO A 57 -14.60 -0.58 -1.45
C PRO A 57 -14.84 -0.38 -2.95
N ASP A 58 -15.74 -1.17 -3.55
CA ASP A 58 -16.08 -1.06 -4.97
C ASP A 58 -16.89 0.21 -5.31
N ASP A 59 -17.50 0.87 -4.31
CA ASP A 59 -18.19 2.15 -4.48
C ASP A 59 -17.24 3.36 -4.34
N LEU A 60 -15.99 3.12 -3.91
CA LEU A 60 -14.98 4.17 -3.77
C LEU A 60 -14.37 4.50 -5.12
N SER A 61 -14.22 5.80 -5.37
CA SER A 61 -13.44 6.31 -6.49
C SER A 61 -12.98 7.74 -6.16
N PRO A 62 -11.72 8.11 -6.44
CA PRO A 62 -10.66 7.27 -7.02
C PRO A 62 -10.07 6.26 -6.03
N THR A 63 -9.57 5.12 -6.53
CA THR A 63 -8.79 4.13 -5.76
C THR A 63 -7.35 4.03 -6.27
N LEU A 64 -6.52 3.19 -5.63
CA LEU A 64 -5.15 2.96 -6.07
C LEU A 64 -5.04 2.54 -7.55
N SER A 65 -6.00 1.75 -8.06
CA SER A 65 -6.01 1.32 -9.47
C SER A 65 -6.12 2.53 -10.41
N ASP A 66 -7.01 3.48 -10.11
CA ASP A 66 -7.19 4.71 -10.88
C ASP A 66 -5.92 5.57 -10.88
N LEU A 67 -5.32 5.74 -9.70
CA LEU A 67 -4.13 6.56 -9.51
C LEU A 67 -2.92 5.98 -10.27
N MET A 68 -2.72 4.66 -10.19
CA MET A 68 -1.69 3.97 -10.97
C MET A 68 -1.96 4.05 -12.48
N GLY A 69 -3.24 3.96 -12.88
CA GLY A 69 -3.65 4.11 -14.27
C GLY A 69 -3.33 5.49 -14.83
N LYS A 70 -3.54 6.55 -14.03
CA LYS A 70 -3.15 7.92 -14.40
C LYS A 70 -1.65 8.06 -14.60
N ILE A 71 -0.82 7.49 -13.72
CA ILE A 71 0.65 7.47 -13.91
C ILE A 71 1.02 6.80 -15.23
N MET A 72 0.45 5.63 -15.52
CA MET A 72 0.72 4.90 -16.76
C MET A 72 0.33 5.66 -18.03
N MET A 73 -0.71 6.51 -17.95
CA MET A 73 -1.18 7.36 -19.04
C MET A 73 -0.57 8.77 -19.05
N GLU A 74 0.37 9.07 -18.15
CA GLU A 74 0.98 10.39 -17.95
C GLU A 74 -0.06 11.50 -17.68
N ASN A 75 -1.18 11.13 -17.05
CA ASN A 75 -2.24 12.06 -16.66
C ASN A 75 -1.91 12.74 -15.32
N PRO A 76 -2.28 14.02 -15.14
CA PRO A 76 -2.06 14.72 -13.88
C PRO A 76 -2.88 14.10 -12.75
N ILE A 77 -2.25 13.97 -11.58
CA ILE A 77 -2.88 13.60 -10.31
C ILE A 77 -2.99 14.87 -9.48
N THR A 78 -4.20 15.18 -9.01
CA THR A 78 -4.41 16.35 -8.16
C THR A 78 -3.96 16.06 -6.72
N PRO A 79 -3.53 17.08 -5.95
CA PRO A 79 -3.20 16.89 -4.55
C PRO A 79 -4.38 16.27 -3.79
N ASP A 80 -4.08 15.29 -2.92
CA ASP A 80 -5.04 14.57 -2.09
C ASP A 80 -6.10 13.75 -2.86
N GLU A 81 -5.92 13.56 -4.17
CA GLU A 81 -6.82 12.77 -4.99
C GLU A 81 -6.80 11.28 -4.59
N GLY A 82 -7.99 10.73 -4.29
CA GLY A 82 -8.13 9.34 -3.86
C GLY A 82 -7.58 9.08 -2.46
N ILE A 83 -7.31 10.13 -1.66
CA ILE A 83 -6.89 10.00 -0.26
C ILE A 83 -8.10 10.22 0.64
N LEU A 84 -8.40 9.23 1.48
CA LEU A 84 -9.44 9.27 2.50
C LEU A 84 -8.84 9.60 3.86
N HIS A 85 -9.50 10.46 4.63
CA HIS A 85 -9.06 10.84 5.97
C HIS A 85 -9.81 10.03 7.03
N HIS A 86 -9.09 9.29 7.88
CA HIS A 86 -9.66 8.49 8.95
C HIS A 86 -9.71 9.28 10.28
N PRO A 87 -10.77 9.14 11.11
CA PRO A 87 -10.89 9.83 12.39
C PRO A 87 -9.75 9.58 13.39
N GLU A 88 -9.02 8.47 13.24
CA GLU A 88 -7.86 8.14 14.08
C GLU A 88 -6.56 8.84 13.66
N GLY A 89 -6.62 9.73 12.66
CA GLY A 89 -5.49 10.60 12.27
C GLY A 89 -4.56 10.01 11.20
N VAL A 90 -4.95 8.89 10.58
CA VAL A 90 -4.28 8.31 9.42
C VAL A 90 -5.02 8.70 8.14
N ASP A 91 -4.28 8.80 7.05
CA ASP A 91 -4.83 8.89 5.70
C ASP A 91 -4.77 7.53 5.01
N LEU A 92 -5.65 7.29 4.06
CA LEU A 92 -5.78 6.02 3.35
C LEU A 92 -5.90 6.25 1.84
N VAL A 93 -5.05 5.57 1.06
CA VAL A 93 -5.32 5.30 -0.36
C VAL A 93 -6.02 3.94 -0.43
N PRO A 94 -7.32 3.90 -0.76
CA PRO A 94 -8.09 2.66 -0.77
C PRO A 94 -7.77 1.82 -2.01
N SER A 95 -8.05 0.53 -1.94
CA SER A 95 -8.07 -0.39 -3.07
C SER A 95 -9.44 -1.00 -3.26
N ASN A 96 -9.64 -1.64 -4.41
CA ASN A 96 -10.81 -2.41 -4.76
C ASN A 96 -10.39 -3.57 -5.70
N ILE A 97 -11.37 -4.34 -6.17
CA ILE A 97 -11.13 -5.49 -7.06
C ILE A 97 -10.47 -5.11 -8.39
N GLU A 98 -10.61 -3.87 -8.85
CA GLU A 98 -10.03 -3.39 -10.11
C GLU A 98 -8.50 -3.40 -10.09
N LEU A 99 -7.90 -3.39 -8.90
CA LEU A 99 -6.45 -3.53 -8.74
C LEU A 99 -5.93 -4.87 -9.30
N SER A 100 -6.76 -5.92 -9.36
CA SER A 100 -6.42 -7.17 -10.08
C SER A 100 -6.28 -6.94 -11.59
N GLY A 101 -7.11 -6.08 -12.18
CA GLY A 101 -6.97 -5.67 -13.58
C GLY A 101 -5.72 -4.83 -13.80
N MET A 102 -5.40 -3.94 -12.86
CA MET A 102 -4.15 -3.17 -12.88
C MET A 102 -2.91 -4.07 -12.84
N GLU A 103 -2.91 -5.12 -12.02
CA GLU A 103 -1.79 -6.07 -11.97
C GLU A 103 -1.49 -6.69 -13.34
N VAL A 104 -2.52 -7.05 -14.10
CA VAL A 104 -2.38 -7.56 -15.47
C VAL A 104 -1.85 -6.47 -16.41
N ALA A 105 -2.36 -5.25 -16.29
CA ALA A 105 -1.91 -4.12 -17.11
C ALA A 105 -0.43 -3.78 -16.90
N LEU A 106 0.06 -3.88 -15.66
CA LEU A 106 1.46 -3.64 -15.29
C LEU A 106 2.43 -4.57 -16.02
N VAL A 107 2.03 -5.80 -16.40
CA VAL A 107 2.93 -6.75 -17.06
C VAL A 107 3.56 -6.18 -18.34
N ASN A 108 2.80 -5.39 -19.09
CA ASN A 108 3.24 -4.80 -20.37
C ASN A 108 3.58 -3.31 -20.27
N ALA A 109 3.53 -2.73 -19.08
CA ALA A 109 3.82 -1.31 -18.87
C ALA A 109 5.32 -1.02 -18.96
N MET A 110 5.68 0.18 -19.41
CA MET A 110 7.05 0.69 -19.29
C MET A 110 7.34 1.03 -17.82
N SER A 111 8.55 0.71 -17.35
CA SER A 111 8.97 0.94 -15.95
C SER A 111 7.98 0.37 -14.93
N ARG A 112 7.37 -0.78 -15.27
CA ARG A 112 6.25 -1.42 -14.58
C ARG A 112 6.46 -1.65 -13.10
N GLU A 113 7.69 -1.84 -12.65
CA GLU A 113 8.08 -2.02 -11.26
C GLU A 113 8.10 -0.72 -10.45
N THR A 114 8.03 0.45 -11.11
CA THR A 114 8.15 1.76 -10.46
C THR A 114 6.88 2.60 -10.49
N ILE A 115 5.77 2.09 -11.04
CA ILE A 115 4.53 2.86 -11.19
C ILE A 115 4.00 3.34 -9.84
N LEU A 116 3.97 2.47 -8.84
CA LEU A 116 3.57 2.86 -7.48
C LEU A 116 4.52 3.90 -6.88
N ARG A 117 5.83 3.76 -7.10
CA ARG A 117 6.83 4.72 -6.64
C ARG A 117 6.61 6.11 -7.23
N GLN A 118 6.31 6.18 -8.52
CA GLN A 118 6.02 7.44 -9.21
C GLN A 118 4.78 8.12 -8.62
N TYR A 119 3.72 7.36 -8.31
CA TYR A 119 2.57 7.90 -7.57
C TYR A 119 2.99 8.41 -6.19
N LEU A 120 3.66 7.60 -5.37
CA LEU A 120 4.07 7.99 -4.01
C LEU A 120 5.00 9.21 -4.00
N ASP A 121 5.81 9.40 -5.04
CA ASP A 121 6.67 10.57 -5.18
C ASP A 121 5.88 11.89 -5.26
N THR A 122 4.61 11.85 -5.69
CA THR A 122 3.71 13.02 -5.73
C THR A 122 3.19 13.42 -4.34
N VAL A 123 3.06 12.48 -3.41
CA VAL A 123 2.43 12.70 -2.08
C VAL A 123 3.40 12.63 -0.91
N LYS A 124 4.57 12.00 -1.07
CA LYS A 124 5.51 11.70 0.04
C LYS A 124 6.06 12.90 0.82
N GLN A 125 5.90 14.12 0.33
CA GLN A 125 6.34 15.31 1.08
C GLN A 125 5.35 15.71 2.19
N ASN A 126 4.13 15.19 2.14
CA ASN A 126 3.07 15.53 3.10
C ASN A 126 3.06 14.63 4.34
N TYR A 127 3.84 13.55 4.33
CA TYR A 127 3.81 12.49 5.33
C TYR A 127 5.18 12.26 5.99
N ASP A 128 5.15 11.79 7.23
CA ASP A 128 6.33 11.28 7.92
C ASP A 128 6.56 9.80 7.59
N TYR A 129 5.47 9.02 7.49
CA TYR A 129 5.48 7.59 7.19
C TYR A 129 4.45 7.25 6.12
N ILE A 130 4.80 6.31 5.25
CA ILE A 130 3.87 5.66 4.32
C ILE A 130 3.97 4.15 4.55
N LEU A 131 2.86 3.49 4.87
CA LEU A 131 2.81 2.04 5.05
C LEU A 131 2.05 1.41 3.88
N LEU A 132 2.67 0.42 3.23
CA LEU A 132 2.07 -0.31 2.12
C LEU A 132 1.59 -1.67 2.62
N ASP A 133 0.28 -1.95 2.58
CA ASP A 133 -0.27 -3.26 2.91
C ASP A 133 -0.22 -4.17 1.68
N CYS A 134 0.74 -5.10 1.65
CA CYS A 134 0.96 -5.94 0.49
C CYS A 134 0.06 -7.18 0.51
N MET A 135 -0.46 -7.55 -0.67
CA MET A 135 -1.16 -8.81 -0.86
C MET A 135 -0.26 -10.03 -0.57
N PRO A 136 -0.83 -11.20 -0.21
CA PRO A 136 -0.08 -12.44 0.03
C PRO A 136 0.39 -13.12 -1.27
N SER A 137 1.14 -12.40 -2.11
CA SER A 137 1.71 -12.91 -3.37
C SER A 137 3.04 -12.20 -3.68
N LEU A 138 3.83 -12.76 -4.60
CA LEU A 138 4.98 -12.08 -5.23
C LEU A 138 4.62 -11.54 -6.63
N GLY A 139 3.38 -11.12 -6.82
CA GLY A 139 2.90 -10.53 -8.06
C GLY A 139 3.47 -9.13 -8.33
N MET A 140 3.03 -8.52 -9.44
CA MET A 140 3.56 -7.22 -9.88
C MET A 140 3.21 -6.09 -8.91
N LEU A 141 2.10 -6.20 -8.17
CA LEU A 141 1.74 -5.23 -7.12
C LEU A 141 2.74 -5.27 -5.96
N THR A 142 3.10 -6.47 -5.49
CA THR A 142 4.12 -6.63 -4.45
C THR A 142 5.49 -6.15 -4.91
N VAL A 143 5.87 -6.42 -6.17
CA VAL A 143 7.12 -5.89 -6.76
C VAL A 143 7.12 -4.36 -6.75
N ASN A 144 6.00 -3.73 -7.11
CA ASN A 144 5.86 -2.27 -7.05
C ASN A 144 6.01 -1.73 -5.63
N ALA A 145 5.38 -2.38 -4.65
CA ALA A 145 5.51 -1.99 -3.25
C ALA A 145 6.96 -2.09 -2.75
N LEU A 146 7.65 -3.19 -3.06
CA LEU A 146 9.06 -3.38 -2.70
C LEU A 146 9.99 -2.37 -3.39
N ALA A 147 9.75 -2.04 -4.66
CA ALA A 147 10.55 -1.06 -5.40
C ALA A 147 10.34 0.38 -4.91
N ALA A 148 9.21 0.67 -4.28
CA ALA A 148 8.88 1.95 -3.70
C ALA A 148 9.32 2.12 -2.24
N ALA A 149 9.47 1.02 -1.50
CA ALA A 149 9.76 1.04 -0.07
C ALA A 149 11.22 1.39 0.26
N ASP A 150 11.42 2.12 1.36
CA ASP A 150 12.74 2.32 1.97
C ASP A 150 13.09 1.17 2.94
N ASN A 151 12.07 0.59 3.57
CA ASN A 151 12.21 -0.54 4.50
C ASN A 151 11.14 -1.60 4.25
N VAL A 152 11.42 -2.83 4.64
CA VAL A 152 10.48 -3.95 4.54
C VAL A 152 10.22 -4.51 5.93
N LEU A 153 8.95 -4.61 6.30
CA LEU A 153 8.49 -5.25 7.53
C LEU A 153 7.81 -6.56 7.16
N ILE A 154 8.26 -7.67 7.76
CA ILE A 154 7.71 -9.00 7.51
C ILE A 154 7.07 -9.54 8.79
N PRO A 155 5.74 -9.41 8.95
CA PRO A 155 5.03 -10.02 10.08
C PRO A 155 5.10 -11.54 9.95
N VAL A 156 5.59 -12.22 10.98
CA VAL A 156 5.68 -13.68 11.02
C VAL A 156 4.91 -14.18 12.24
N GLN A 157 3.89 -14.99 12.01
CA GLN A 157 3.29 -15.76 13.08
C GLN A 157 4.28 -16.84 13.54
N ALA A 158 4.48 -17.00 14.85
CA ALA A 158 5.39 -17.98 15.46
C ALA A 158 4.89 -19.43 15.28
N ALA A 159 4.82 -19.86 14.03
CA ALA A 159 4.43 -21.19 13.59
C ALA A 159 5.33 -21.62 12.42
N TYR A 160 5.39 -22.92 12.16
CA TYR A 160 6.32 -23.49 11.18
C TYR A 160 6.09 -23.00 9.73
N LEU A 161 4.83 -22.98 9.26
CA LEU A 161 4.50 -22.62 7.88
C LEU A 161 4.77 -21.13 7.53
N PRO A 162 4.44 -20.15 8.39
CA PRO A 162 4.84 -18.75 8.19
C PRO A 162 6.37 -18.54 8.10
N ALA A 163 7.15 -19.26 8.91
CA ALA A 163 8.62 -19.18 8.86
C ALA A 163 9.17 -19.66 7.50
N LYS A 164 8.60 -20.72 6.91
CA LYS A 164 8.98 -21.18 5.57
C LYS A 164 8.66 -20.15 4.46
N GLY A 165 7.60 -19.35 4.62
CA GLY A 165 7.27 -18.27 3.68
C GLY A 165 8.33 -17.16 3.65
N LEU A 166 9.09 -16.97 4.73
CA LEU A 166 10.20 -16.01 4.80
C LEU A 166 11.37 -16.40 3.86
N GLU A 167 11.66 -17.70 3.72
CA GLU A 167 12.72 -18.20 2.82
C GLU A 167 12.47 -17.85 1.34
N GLN A 168 11.22 -17.58 0.95
CA GLN A 168 10.88 -17.20 -0.42
C GLN A 168 10.98 -15.68 -0.66
N LEU A 169 11.18 -14.89 0.40
CA LEU A 169 11.32 -13.43 0.35
C LEU A 169 12.78 -12.96 0.44
N LEU A 170 13.68 -13.82 0.96
CA LEU A 170 15.12 -13.59 1.10
C LEU A 170 15.90 -14.17 -0.08
#